data_AF-A0A3N8P723-F1
#
_entry.id   AF-A0A3N8P723-F1
#
_cell.length_a   1.000
_cell.length_b   1.000
_cell.length_c   1.000
_cell.angle_alpha   90.00
_cell.angle_beta   90.00
_cell.angle_gamma   90.00
#
_symmetry.space_group_name_H-M   'P 1'
#
loop_
_entity.id
_entity.type
_entity.pdbx_description
1 polymer ?
#
loop_
_entity_poly.entity_id
_entity_poly.type
_entity_poly.pdbx_seq_one_letter_code
_entity_poly.pdbx_strand_id
1 'polypeptide(L)'
;MYSYEERVRAVELYLKLGKRIKATIRQLGYPTKNSLKAWCDEFEKSGDLQKGYVRVKPKYSEEQKNSALEHYVNHGRCITFTLSALGYPCREILSRWVRERYPETK
;
A
#
# COMPACT_ATOMS: atom_id res chain seq x y z
N MET A 1 -14.56 10.41 6.78
CA MET A 1 -13.33 10.11 6.02
C MET A 1 -12.96 11.39 5.28
N TYR A 2 -11.79 11.96 5.51
CA TYR A 2 -11.44 13.29 4.96
C TYR A 2 -10.88 13.16 3.54
N SER A 3 -11.30 14.04 2.64
CA SER A 3 -10.79 14.12 1.26
C SER A 3 -9.32 14.53 1.25
N TYR A 4 -8.59 14.14 0.19
CA TYR A 4 -7.17 14.50 0.05
C TYR A 4 -6.94 16.02 0.17
N GLU A 5 -7.79 16.81 -0.50
CA GLU A 5 -7.73 18.28 -0.46
C GLU A 5 -7.92 18.84 0.95
N GLU A 6 -8.82 18.25 1.74
CA GLU A 6 -9.03 18.64 3.14
C GLU A 6 -7.81 18.36 4.02
N ARG A 7 -7.11 17.24 3.76
CA ARG A 7 -5.86 16.88 4.48
C ARG A 7 -4.74 17.85 4.14
N VAL A 8 -4.57 18.16 2.85
CA VAL A 8 -3.55 19.11 2.37
C VAL A 8 -3.78 20.49 2.96
N ARG A 9 -5.00 21.03 2.87
CA ARG A 9 -5.35 22.33 3.47
C ARG A 9 -5.09 22.36 4.98
N ALA A 10 -5.38 21.27 5.69
CA ALA A 10 -5.13 21.17 7.12
C ALA A 10 -3.64 21.20 7.47
N VAL A 11 -2.80 20.50 6.72
CA VAL A 11 -1.34 20.49 6.91
C VAL A 11 -0.71 21.83 6.52
N GLU A 12 -1.13 22.44 5.40
CA GLU A 12 -0.67 23.77 5.01
C GLU A 12 -1.00 24.83 6.07
N LEU A 13 -2.24 24.82 6.58
CA LEU A 13 -2.65 25.74 7.62
C LEU A 13 -1.89 25.49 8.93
N TYR A 14 -1.62 24.23 9.27
CA TYR A 14 -0.79 23.87 10.42
C TYR A 14 0.64 24.40 10.33
N LEU A 15 1.26 24.32 9.16
CA LEU A 15 2.58 24.88 8.90
C LEU A 15 2.56 26.41 8.98
N LYS A 16 1.56 27.05 8.36
CA LYS A 16 1.37 28.51 8.38
C LYS A 16 1.16 29.07 9.80
N LEU A 17 0.47 28.32 10.67
CA LEU A 17 0.23 28.69 12.07
C LEU A 17 1.39 28.34 13.01
N GLY A 18 2.52 27.86 12.49
CA GLY A 18 3.70 27.51 13.29
C GLY A 18 3.48 26.28 14.16
N LYS A 19 2.91 25.22 13.59
CA LYS A 19 2.71 23.91 14.24
C LYS A 19 1.70 23.91 15.41
N ARG A 20 0.73 24.84 15.40
CA ARG A 20 -0.30 24.98 16.45
C ARG A 20 -1.57 24.18 16.15
N ILE A 21 -1.64 22.94 16.65
CA ILE A 21 -2.77 22.01 16.41
C ILE A 21 -4.14 22.62 16.77
N LYS A 22 -4.27 23.19 17.98
CA LYS A 22 -5.56 23.73 18.45
C LYS A 22 -6.05 24.90 17.59
N ALA A 23 -5.13 25.71 17.07
CA ALA A 23 -5.46 26.84 16.22
C ALA A 23 -5.99 26.37 14.86
N THR A 24 -5.33 25.38 14.25
CA THR A 24 -5.78 24.74 13.00
C THR A 24 -7.17 24.14 13.14
N ILE A 25 -7.44 23.40 14.23
CA ILE A 25 -8.75 22.79 14.48
C ILE A 25 -9.83 23.86 14.69
N ARG A 26 -9.54 24.92 15.44
CA ARG A 26 -10.49 26.01 15.67
C ARG A 26 -10.83 26.76 14.39
N GLN A 27 -9.88 26.87 13.46
CA GLN A 27 -10.05 27.61 12.21
C GLN A 27 -10.75 26.78 11.12
N LEU A 28 -10.48 25.48 11.04
CA LEU A 28 -11.08 24.60 10.04
C LEU A 28 -12.37 23.91 10.51
N GLY A 29 -12.58 23.74 11.83
CA GLY A 29 -13.75 23.05 12.41
C GLY A 29 -13.71 21.52 12.28
N TYR A 30 -12.81 21.02 11.45
CA TYR A 30 -12.26 19.68 11.35
C TYR A 30 -10.73 19.85 11.29
N PRO A 31 -9.83 18.87 11.33
CA PRO A 31 -9.89 17.44 11.68
C PRO A 31 -9.67 17.18 13.18
N THR A 32 -9.56 15.91 13.60
CA THR A 32 -9.14 15.58 14.97
C THR A 32 -7.63 15.79 15.18
N LYS A 33 -7.21 16.00 16.44
CA LYS A 33 -5.80 16.14 16.84
C LYS A 33 -4.92 14.99 16.30
N ASN A 34 -5.44 13.76 16.35
CA ASN A 34 -4.69 12.57 15.93
C ASN A 34 -4.56 12.50 14.41
N SER A 35 -5.63 12.84 13.68
CA SER A 35 -5.60 12.91 12.22
C SER A 35 -4.57 13.94 11.74
N LEU A 36 -4.57 15.14 12.32
CA LEU A 36 -3.61 16.18 11.93
C LEU A 36 -2.16 15.75 12.22
N LYS A 37 -1.92 15.10 13.37
CA LYS A 37 -0.58 14.60 13.71
C LYS A 37 -0.11 13.52 12.73
N ALA A 38 -0.99 12.59 12.36
CA ALA A 38 -0.67 11.55 11.39
C ALA A 38 -0.35 12.13 10.00
N TRP A 39 -1.12 13.11 9.54
CA TRP A 39 -0.88 13.80 8.27
C TRP A 39 0.43 14.58 8.26
N CYS A 40 0.77 15.26 9.36
CA CYS A 40 2.05 15.95 9.47
C CYS A 40 3.25 15.00 9.51
N ASP A 41 3.13 13.86 10.20
CA ASP A 41 4.17 12.82 10.24
C ASP A 41 4.39 12.20 8.85
N GLU A 42 3.31 11.90 8.14
CA GLU A 42 3.35 11.39 6.76
C GLU A 42 3.98 12.42 5.79
N PHE A 43 3.59 13.70 5.92
CA PHE A 43 4.18 14.78 5.15
C PHE A 43 5.67 14.97 5.42
N GLU A 44 6.12 14.83 6.68
CA GLU A 44 7.54 14.95 7.05
C GLU A 44 8.37 13.75 6.54
N LYS A 45 7.79 12.54 6.50
CA LYS A 45 8.47 11.32 6.03
C LYS A 45 8.54 11.19 4.51
N SER A 46 7.47 11.55 3.81
CA SER A 46 7.35 11.30 2.36
C SER A 46 7.38 12.56 1.51
N GLY A 47 7.31 13.75 2.12
CA GLY A 47 7.26 15.03 1.42
C GLY A 47 5.92 15.33 0.73
N ASP A 48 4.97 14.39 0.76
CA ASP A 48 3.61 14.52 0.22
C ASP A 48 2.64 13.69 1.06
N LEU A 49 1.37 14.10 1.08
CA LEU A 49 0.31 13.35 1.75
C LEU A 49 -0.13 12.20 0.85
N GLN A 50 -0.35 11.01 1.40
CA GLN A 50 -0.82 9.91 0.55
C GLN A 50 -2.24 10.19 0.04
N LYS A 51 -2.38 10.35 -1.29
CA LYS A 51 -3.65 10.58 -2.00
C LYS A 51 -4.66 9.44 -1.83
N GLY A 52 -4.20 8.26 -1.43
CA GLY A 52 -5.04 7.10 -1.23
C GLY A 52 -4.39 6.09 -0.31
N TYR A 53 -5.15 5.06 0.04
CA TYR A 53 -4.68 3.91 0.83
C TYR A 53 -3.53 3.24 0.08
N VAL A 54 -2.28 3.48 0.49
CA VAL A 54 -1.14 2.76 -0.06
C VAL A 54 -1.29 1.32 0.38
N ARG A 55 -1.53 0.44 -0.60
CA ARG A 55 -1.58 -1.00 -0.37
C ARG A 55 -0.33 -1.39 0.40
N VAL A 56 -0.56 -1.94 1.60
CA VAL A 56 0.45 -2.58 2.44
C VAL A 56 1.42 -3.32 1.53
N LYS A 57 2.73 -3.08 1.72
CA LYS A 57 3.80 -3.71 0.93
C LYS A 57 3.41 -5.15 0.59
N PRO A 58 3.49 -5.56 -0.68
CA PRO A 58 3.11 -6.92 -1.06
C PRO A 58 3.88 -7.91 -0.19
N LYS A 59 3.17 -8.90 0.36
CA LYS A 59 3.70 -9.91 1.29
C LYS A 59 4.89 -10.70 0.71
N TYR A 60 5.08 -10.65 -0.61
CA TYR A 60 6.14 -11.32 -1.33
C TYR A 60 6.83 -10.33 -2.26
N SER A 61 8.16 -10.43 -2.32
CA SER A 61 8.97 -9.65 -3.26
C SER A 61 8.68 -10.06 -4.71
N GLU A 62 8.92 -9.17 -5.66
CA GLU A 62 8.76 -9.48 -7.09
C GLU A 62 9.67 -10.62 -7.54
N GLU A 63 10.86 -10.74 -6.96
CA GLU A 63 11.79 -11.85 -7.20
C GLU A 63 11.17 -13.19 -6.79
N GLN A 64 10.58 -13.27 -5.60
CA GLN A 64 9.87 -14.47 -5.12
C GLN A 64 8.71 -14.85 -6.04
N LYS A 65 7.98 -13.85 -6.55
CA LYS A 65 6.91 -14.05 -7.52
C LYS A 65 7.44 -14.64 -8.83
N ASN A 66 8.56 -14.10 -9.34
CA ASN A 66 9.16 -14.59 -10.59
C ASN A 66 9.69 -16.01 -10.46
N SER A 67 10.45 -16.32 -9.40
CA SER A 67 10.98 -17.68 -9.18
C SER A 67 9.86 -18.72 -9.08
N ALA A 68 8.75 -18.38 -8.41
CA ALA A 68 7.60 -19.28 -8.31
C ALA A 68 6.92 -19.53 -9.67
N LEU A 69 6.85 -18.50 -10.53
CA LEU A 69 6.28 -18.63 -11.87
C LEU A 69 7.20 -19.39 -12.83
N GLU A 70 8.52 -19.17 -12.76
CA GLU A 70 9.49 -19.93 -13.55
C GLU A 70 9.48 -21.41 -13.19
N HIS A 71 9.48 -21.74 -11.89
CA HIS A 71 9.39 -23.12 -11.44
C HIS A 71 8.08 -23.78 -11.90
N TYR A 72 6.98 -23.03 -11.93
CA TYR A 72 5.68 -23.51 -12.42
C TYR A 72 5.71 -23.84 -13.91
N VAL A 73 6.31 -23.01 -14.74
CA VAL A 73 6.43 -23.26 -16.18
C VAL A 73 7.36 -24.43 -16.47
N ASN A 74 8.51 -24.49 -15.80
CA ASN A 74 9.52 -25.54 -16.03
C ASN A 74 9.04 -26.93 -15.61
N HIS A 75 8.19 -27.04 -14.58
CA HIS A 75 7.72 -28.34 -14.04
C HIS A 75 6.29 -28.70 -14.49
N GLY A 76 5.90 -28.30 -15.70
CA GLY A 76 4.65 -28.77 -16.31
C GLY A 76 3.37 -28.17 -15.73
N ARG A 77 3.42 -26.94 -15.21
CA ARG A 77 2.25 -26.16 -14.74
C ARG A 77 1.52 -26.81 -13.55
N CYS A 78 2.24 -27.50 -12.68
CA CYS A 78 1.68 -28.12 -11.48
C CYS A 78 1.84 -27.22 -10.24
N ILE A 79 0.72 -26.70 -9.73
CA ILE A 79 0.71 -25.80 -8.55
C ILE A 79 1.10 -26.55 -7.27
N THR A 80 0.63 -27.78 -7.07
CA THR A 80 0.96 -28.54 -5.86
C THR A 80 2.46 -28.85 -5.79
N PHE A 81 3.08 -29.12 -6.93
CA PHE A 81 4.52 -29.39 -7.01
C PHE A 81 5.35 -28.14 -6.67
N THR A 82 5.01 -26.97 -7.23
CA THR A 82 5.72 -25.72 -6.94
C THR A 82 5.59 -25.31 -5.48
N LEU A 83 4.43 -25.53 -4.87
CA LEU A 83 4.22 -25.30 -3.44
C LEU A 83 5.08 -26.22 -2.58
N SER A 84 5.16 -27.50 -2.93
CA SER A 84 5.97 -28.47 -2.19
C SER A 84 7.47 -28.20 -2.35
N ALA A 85 7.90 -27.70 -3.51
CA ALA A 85 9.30 -27.41 -3.79
C ALA A 85 9.78 -26.09 -3.15
N LEU A 86 8.95 -25.03 -3.20
CA LEU A 86 9.34 -23.69 -2.72
C LEU A 86 8.89 -23.42 -1.28
N GLY A 87 7.88 -24.11 -0.76
CA GLY A 87 7.32 -23.88 0.58
C GLY A 87 6.53 -22.57 0.74
N TYR A 88 6.48 -21.73 -0.30
CA TYR A 88 5.72 -20.48 -0.43
C TYR A 88 5.42 -20.23 -1.93
N PRO A 89 4.48 -19.35 -2.32
CA PRO A 89 3.39 -18.74 -1.55
C PRO A 89 2.21 -19.73 -1.36
N CYS A 90 1.04 -19.32 -0.86
CA CYS A 90 -0.14 -20.20 -0.84
C CYS A 90 -0.71 -20.45 -2.26
N ARG A 91 -1.45 -21.57 -2.45
CA ARG A 91 -2.10 -21.95 -3.72
C ARG A 91 -2.84 -20.80 -4.40
N GLU A 92 -3.68 -20.08 -3.66
CA GLU A 92 -4.48 -18.98 -4.21
C GLU A 92 -3.63 -17.83 -4.74
N ILE A 93 -2.49 -17.56 -4.11
CA ILE A 93 -1.58 -16.49 -4.49
C ILE A 93 -0.85 -16.89 -5.77
N LEU A 94 -0.36 -18.13 -5.86
CA LEU A 94 0.27 -18.62 -7.09
C LEU A 94 -0.72 -18.66 -8.26
N SER A 95 -1.95 -19.14 -8.04
CA SER A 95 -3.00 -19.12 -9.07
C SER A 95 -3.36 -17.71 -9.54
N ARG A 96 -3.26 -16.70 -8.65
CA ARG A 96 -3.47 -15.30 -9.02
C ARG A 96 -2.31 -14.79 -9.87
N TRP A 97 -1.07 -15.09 -9.48
CA TRP A 97 0.12 -14.71 -10.25
C TRP A 97 0.16 -15.36 -11.63
N VAL A 98 -0.22 -16.65 -11.75
CA VAL A 98 -0.31 -17.34 -13.03
C VAL A 98 -1.37 -16.69 -13.92
N ARG A 99 -2.56 -16.36 -13.40
CA ARG A 99 -3.60 -15.66 -14.16
C ARG A 99 -3.17 -14.25 -14.61
N GLU A 100 -2.44 -13.54 -13.76
CA GLU A 100 -1.93 -12.20 -14.07
C GLU A 100 -0.83 -12.25 -15.14
N ARG A 101 0.01 -13.29 -15.15
CA ARG A 101 1.13 -13.42 -16.10
C ARG A 101 0.78 -14.19 -17.38
N TYR A 102 -0.17 -15.12 -17.31
CA TYR A 102 -0.61 -15.97 -18.42
C TYR A 102 -2.15 -15.94 -18.53
N PRO A 103 -2.72 -14.84 -19.04
CA PRO A 103 -4.17 -14.71 -19.21
C PRO A 103 -4.77 -15.72 -20.21
N GLU A 104 -3.94 -16.41 -20.98
CA GLU A 104 -4.32 -17.37 -22.03
C GLU A 104 -4.58 -18.80 -21.52
N THR A 105 -4.38 -19.06 -20.23
CA THR A 105 -4.74 -20.36 -19.62
C THR A 105 -6.19 -20.32 -19.12
N LYS A 106 -7.13 -20.43 -20.06
CA LYS A 106 -8.56 -20.64 -19.78
C LYS A 106 -8.98 -22.06 -20.13
#